data_AF-A0A1I4I235-F1
#
_entry.id   AF-A0A1I4I235-F1
#
_cell.length_a   1.000
_cell.length_b   1.000
_cell.length_c   1.000
_cell.angle_alpha   90.00
_cell.angle_beta   90.00
_cell.angle_gamma   90.00
#
_symmetry.space_group_name_H-M   'P 1'
#
loop_
_entity.id
_entity.type
_entity.pdbx_description
1 polymer ?
#
loop_
_entity_poly.entity_id
_entity_poly.type
_entity_poly.pdbx_seq_one_letter_code
_entity_poly.pdbx_strand_id
1 'polypeptide(L)'
;MSSREMRSRFFKTCLTAIIMVILFSGFALAQDDLAAANSVAIDTIWTLIAAFLVFFMQAGFAMVEAGFTRAKNAGNIIMKNMMDFASGSLVYWICGFAFMFGAGNGFIGQTGFFLHDTFANLGLDIPVAAFFIFQTVFAATAATIVSGAMAERTNFSGYLAYSVVISAFIYPVVGHWIWGGGWLANMGMVDFAGSTVVHSVGGWAALAGAIV
;
A
#
# COMPACT_ATOMS: atom_id res chain seq x y z
N MET A 1 -64.41 20.83 -26.77
CA MET A 1 -63.82 19.74 -25.96
C MET A 1 -64.54 19.71 -24.61
N SER A 2 -65.08 18.59 -24.18
CA SER A 2 -65.87 18.54 -22.93
C SER A 2 -64.96 18.60 -21.69
N SER A 3 -65.45 19.14 -20.58
CA SER A 3 -64.70 19.22 -19.31
C SER A 3 -64.21 17.84 -18.82
N ARG A 4 -64.94 16.78 -19.15
CA ARG A 4 -64.60 15.38 -18.84
C ARG A 4 -63.43 14.86 -19.68
N GLU A 5 -63.34 15.24 -20.94
CA GLU A 5 -62.20 14.92 -21.80
C GLU A 5 -60.93 15.66 -21.37
N MET A 6 -61.06 16.93 -20.96
CA MET A 6 -59.94 17.71 -20.47
C MET A 6 -59.31 17.10 -19.21
N ARG A 7 -60.13 16.67 -18.24
CA ARG A 7 -59.66 15.99 -17.03
C ARG A 7 -59.02 14.63 -17.32
N SER A 8 -59.59 13.87 -18.25
CA SER A 8 -59.04 12.57 -18.68
C SER A 8 -57.68 12.72 -19.39
N ARG A 9 -57.54 13.72 -20.27
CA ARG A 9 -56.27 14.02 -20.93
C ARG A 9 -55.22 14.49 -19.94
N PHE A 10 -55.57 15.40 -19.03
CA PHE A 10 -54.67 15.89 -17.99
C PHE A 10 -54.16 14.75 -17.09
N PHE A 11 -55.07 13.88 -16.62
CA PHE A 11 -54.72 12.72 -15.81
C PHE A 11 -53.78 11.75 -16.55
N LYS A 12 -54.07 11.44 -17.83
CA LYS A 12 -53.21 10.59 -18.66
C LYS A 12 -51.83 11.21 -18.85
N THR A 13 -51.74 12.51 -19.15
CA THR A 13 -50.44 13.20 -19.30
C THR A 13 -49.64 13.20 -18.00
N CYS A 14 -50.25 13.45 -16.84
CA CYS A 14 -49.58 13.36 -15.55
C CYS A 14 -49.10 11.93 -15.25
N LEU A 15 -49.93 10.92 -15.54
CA LEU A 15 -49.57 9.51 -15.34
C LEU A 15 -48.40 9.09 -16.25
N THR A 16 -48.41 9.49 -17.52
CA THR A 16 -47.29 9.23 -18.44
C THR A 16 -46.01 9.94 -18.01
N ALA A 17 -46.11 11.18 -17.53
CA ALA A 17 -44.95 11.91 -17.01
C ALA A 17 -44.35 11.24 -15.76
N ILE A 18 -45.19 10.78 -14.82
CA ILE A 18 -44.74 10.06 -13.61
C ILE A 18 -44.08 8.73 -13.99
N ILE A 19 -44.66 7.97 -14.92
CA ILE A 19 -44.07 6.72 -15.41
C ILE A 19 -42.73 6.97 -16.09
N MET A 20 -42.62 8.02 -16.91
CA MET A 20 -41.36 8.41 -17.56
C MET A 20 -40.31 8.81 -16.52
N VAL A 21 -40.67 9.56 -15.47
CA VAL A 21 -39.75 9.92 -14.39
C VAL A 21 -39.28 8.68 -13.63
N ILE A 22 -40.17 7.75 -13.30
CA ILE A 22 -39.81 6.49 -12.61
C ILE A 22 -38.88 5.64 -13.49
N LEU A 23 -39.16 5.52 -14.78
CA LEU A 23 -38.32 4.76 -15.73
C LEU A 23 -36.95 5.42 -15.92
N PHE A 24 -36.87 6.75 -16.02
CA PHE A 24 -35.60 7.48 -16.14
C PHE A 24 -34.77 7.45 -14.84
N SER A 25 -35.43 7.42 -13.68
CA SER A 25 -34.74 7.35 -12.38
C SER A 25 -33.92 6.05 -12.24
N GLY A 26 -34.41 4.93 -12.78
CA GLY A 26 -33.70 3.65 -12.76
C GLY A 26 -32.41 3.64 -13.59
N PHE A 27 -32.37 4.38 -14.71
CA PHE A 27 -31.16 4.50 -15.53
C PHE A 27 -30.08 5.36 -14.86
N ALA A 28 -30.46 6.39 -14.10
CA ALA A 28 -29.52 7.23 -13.36
C ALA A 28 -28.80 6.44 -12.25
N LEU A 29 -29.54 5.66 -11.46
CA LEU A 29 -28.95 4.84 -10.40
C LEU A 29 -27.99 3.77 -10.94
N ALA A 30 -28.35 3.13 -12.06
CA ALA A 30 -27.47 2.15 -12.70
C ALA A 30 -26.16 2.78 -13.25
N GLN A 31 -26.18 4.05 -13.64
CA GLN A 31 -25.00 4.77 -14.10
C GLN A 31 -24.06 5.14 -12.93
N ASP A 32 -24.61 5.50 -11.77
CA ASP A 32 -23.83 5.83 -10.57
C ASP A 32 -23.09 4.59 -10.03
N ASP A 33 -23.75 3.42 -9.99
CA ASP A 33 -23.13 2.15 -9.59
C ASP A 33 -22.00 1.74 -10.55
N LEU A 34 -22.20 1.95 -11.86
CA LEU A 34 -21.17 1.66 -12.87
C LEU A 34 -19.97 2.61 -12.76
N ALA A 35 -20.21 3.90 -12.49
CA ALA A 35 -19.14 4.87 -12.32
C ALA A 35 -18.27 4.55 -11.09
N ALA A 36 -18.88 4.17 -9.97
CA ALA A 36 -18.18 3.76 -8.76
C ALA A 36 -17.39 2.46 -8.97
N ALA A 37 -17.96 1.46 -9.66
CA ALA A 37 -17.23 0.23 -9.99
C ALA A 37 -16.01 0.50 -10.89
N ASN A 38 -16.15 1.43 -11.85
CA ASN A 38 -15.07 1.81 -12.74
C ASN A 38 -13.94 2.56 -12.01
N SER A 39 -14.25 3.44 -11.04
CA SER A 39 -13.20 4.14 -10.28
C SER A 39 -12.35 3.15 -9.47
N VAL A 40 -12.99 2.21 -8.76
CA VAL A 40 -12.28 1.16 -8.01
C VAL A 40 -11.36 0.35 -8.93
N ALA A 41 -11.84 -0.03 -10.12
CA ALA A 41 -11.04 -0.77 -11.09
C ALA A 41 -9.84 0.03 -11.60
N ILE A 42 -10.04 1.31 -11.94
CA ILE A 42 -8.98 2.20 -12.44
C ILE A 42 -7.94 2.45 -11.34
N ASP A 43 -8.37 2.75 -10.12
CA ASP A 43 -7.49 3.02 -8.98
C ASP A 43 -6.69 1.77 -8.59
N THR A 44 -7.32 0.59 -8.67
CA THR A 44 -6.63 -0.69 -8.46
C THR A 44 -5.55 -0.92 -9.51
N ILE A 45 -5.87 -0.71 -10.80
CA ILE A 45 -4.89 -0.84 -11.89
C ILE A 45 -3.74 0.14 -11.69
N TRP A 46 -4.04 1.40 -11.39
CA TRP A 46 -3.03 2.41 -11.14
C TRP A 46 -2.13 2.05 -9.97
N THR A 47 -2.71 1.57 -8.86
CA THR A 47 -1.95 1.13 -7.68
C THR A 47 -1.02 -0.04 -7.99
N LEU A 48 -1.47 -1.01 -8.79
CA LEU A 48 -0.63 -2.14 -9.21
C LEU A 48 0.49 -1.72 -10.17
N ILE A 49 0.21 -0.79 -11.09
CA ILE A 49 1.26 -0.19 -11.94
C ILE A 49 2.29 0.54 -11.08
N ALA A 50 1.84 1.35 -10.12
CA ALA A 50 2.72 2.04 -9.18
C ALA A 50 3.54 1.06 -8.35
N ALA A 51 2.93 -0.02 -7.86
CA ALA A 51 3.64 -1.07 -7.14
C ALA A 51 4.72 -1.74 -8.01
N PHE A 52 4.44 -1.98 -9.29
CA PHE A 52 5.43 -2.52 -10.23
C PHE A 52 6.59 -1.55 -10.47
N LEU A 53 6.31 -0.25 -10.59
CA LEU A 53 7.34 0.78 -10.73
C LEU A 53 8.22 0.88 -9.49
N VAL A 54 7.62 0.80 -8.29
CA VAL A 54 8.38 0.78 -7.02
C VAL A 54 9.15 -0.53 -6.87
N PHE A 55 8.60 -1.67 -7.27
CA PHE A 55 9.35 -2.92 -7.34
C PHE A 55 10.58 -2.80 -8.25
N PHE A 56 10.46 -2.10 -9.39
CA PHE A 56 11.58 -1.86 -10.29
C PHE A 56 12.70 -1.02 -9.65
N MET A 57 12.43 -0.30 -8.55
CA MET A 57 13.49 0.34 -7.76
C MET A 57 14.50 -0.68 -7.21
N GLN A 58 14.12 -1.94 -7.00
CA GLN A 58 15.07 -2.99 -6.56
C GLN A 58 16.17 -3.23 -7.59
N ALA A 59 15.86 -3.14 -8.89
CA ALA A 59 16.89 -3.16 -9.93
C ALA A 59 17.78 -1.92 -9.85
N GLY A 60 17.20 -0.75 -9.56
CA GLY A 60 17.92 0.49 -9.31
C GLY A 60 18.90 0.39 -8.13
N PHE A 61 18.44 -0.14 -6.99
CA PHE A 61 19.26 -0.39 -5.81
C PHE A 61 20.40 -1.36 -6.09
N ALA A 62 20.10 -2.49 -6.75
CA ALA A 62 21.13 -3.45 -7.14
C ALA A 62 22.22 -2.79 -8.02
N MET A 63 21.84 -1.94 -8.98
CA MET A 63 22.80 -1.25 -9.85
C MET A 63 23.62 -0.20 -9.10
N VAL A 64 22.99 0.65 -8.26
CA VAL A 64 23.71 1.71 -7.54
C VAL A 64 24.64 1.13 -6.47
N GLU A 65 24.22 0.09 -5.76
CA GLU A 65 25.02 -0.57 -4.73
C GLU A 65 26.18 -1.36 -5.34
N ALA A 66 25.94 -2.10 -6.43
CA ALA A 66 27.01 -2.79 -7.14
C ALA A 66 28.00 -1.79 -7.77
N GLY A 67 27.50 -0.63 -8.25
CA GLY A 67 28.33 0.43 -8.82
C GLY A 67 29.23 1.14 -7.81
N PHE A 68 28.78 1.29 -6.56
CA PHE A 68 29.57 1.92 -5.48
C PHE A 68 30.48 0.95 -4.72
N THR A 69 30.58 -0.30 -5.15
CA THR A 69 31.34 -1.34 -4.46
C THR A 69 32.34 -2.01 -5.40
N ARG A 70 33.26 -2.80 -4.83
CA ARG A 70 34.27 -3.47 -5.63
C ARG A 70 33.62 -4.60 -6.43
N ALA A 71 34.02 -4.77 -7.68
CA ALA A 71 33.46 -5.78 -8.59
C ALA A 71 33.38 -7.21 -8.00
N LYS A 72 34.34 -7.59 -7.17
CA LYS A 72 34.35 -8.90 -6.47
C LYS A 72 33.17 -9.11 -5.52
N ASN A 73 32.52 -8.04 -5.07
CA ASN A 73 31.40 -8.06 -4.13
C ASN A 73 30.03 -7.90 -4.81
N ALA A 74 29.98 -7.63 -6.13
CA ALA A 74 28.74 -7.40 -6.86
C ALA A 74 27.74 -8.55 -6.71
N GLY A 75 28.21 -9.80 -6.73
CA GLY A 75 27.36 -10.97 -6.51
C GLY A 75 26.70 -11.00 -5.12
N ASN A 76 27.42 -10.61 -4.07
CA ASN A 76 26.86 -10.55 -2.71
C ASN A 76 25.77 -9.47 -2.62
N ILE A 77 25.97 -8.33 -3.26
CA ILE A 77 25.03 -7.20 -3.24
C ILE A 77 23.73 -7.53 -3.97
N ILE A 78 23.83 -8.14 -5.16
CA ILE A 78 22.66 -8.59 -5.91
C ILE A 78 21.87 -9.62 -5.10
N MET A 79 22.57 -10.56 -4.44
CA MET A 79 21.93 -11.54 -3.57
C MET A 79 21.22 -10.89 -2.37
N LYS A 80 21.81 -9.88 -1.74
CA LYS A 80 21.17 -9.14 -0.64
C LYS A 80 19.89 -8.45 -1.09
N ASN A 81 19.95 -7.70 -2.19
CA ASN A 81 18.77 -7.03 -2.78
C ASN A 81 17.65 -8.03 -3.10
N MET A 82 17.99 -9.15 -3.74
CA MET A 82 16.99 -10.17 -4.07
C MET A 82 16.38 -10.79 -2.80
N MET A 83 17.17 -11.02 -1.76
CA MET A 83 16.68 -11.55 -0.50
C MET A 83 15.84 -10.56 0.30
N ASP A 84 16.14 -9.26 0.24
CA ASP A 84 15.31 -8.23 0.88
C ASP A 84 13.89 -8.24 0.34
N PHE A 85 13.74 -8.40 -0.97
CA PHE A 85 12.42 -8.59 -1.55
C PHE A 85 11.83 -9.97 -1.21
N ALA A 86 12.56 -11.07 -1.43
CA ALA A 86 12.01 -12.42 -1.28
C ALA A 86 11.62 -12.75 0.18
N SER A 87 12.55 -12.54 1.12
CA SER A 87 12.32 -12.79 2.54
C SER A 87 11.48 -11.69 3.18
N GLY A 88 11.71 -10.43 2.82
CA GLY A 88 10.95 -9.30 3.33
C GLY A 88 9.47 -9.40 2.96
N SER A 89 9.13 -9.80 1.73
CA SER A 89 7.73 -9.99 1.32
C SER A 89 7.03 -11.07 2.12
N LEU A 90 7.70 -12.20 2.36
CA LEU A 90 7.14 -13.31 3.12
C LEU A 90 6.92 -12.94 4.59
N VAL A 91 7.90 -12.29 5.21
CA VAL A 91 7.82 -11.85 6.60
C VAL A 91 6.79 -10.73 6.78
N TYR A 92 6.74 -9.80 5.84
CA TYR A 92 5.76 -8.72 5.82
C TYR A 92 4.33 -9.27 5.66
N TRP A 93 4.14 -10.30 4.84
CA TRP A 93 2.86 -11.02 4.76
C TRP A 93 2.46 -11.71 6.08
N ILE A 94 3.39 -12.40 6.74
CA ILE A 94 3.12 -13.14 7.98
C ILE A 94 2.66 -12.20 9.09
N CYS A 95 3.39 -11.12 9.33
CA CYS A 95 3.10 -10.22 10.46
C CYS A 95 3.33 -8.73 10.18
N GLY A 96 4.21 -8.35 9.25
CA GLY A 96 4.52 -6.93 9.04
C GLY A 96 3.31 -6.10 8.62
N PHE A 97 2.46 -6.60 7.72
CA PHE A 97 1.25 -5.89 7.32
C PHE A 97 0.25 -5.77 8.48
N ALA A 98 0.13 -6.81 9.31
CA ALA A 98 -0.70 -6.81 10.51
C ALA A 98 -0.26 -5.74 11.52
N PHE A 99 1.05 -5.65 11.79
CA PHE A 99 1.59 -4.64 12.68
C PHE A 99 1.47 -3.22 12.13
N MET A 100 1.53 -3.06 10.81
CA MET A 100 1.44 -1.74 10.17
C MET A 100 0.01 -1.24 10.02
N PHE A 101 -0.92 -2.09 9.60
CA PHE A 101 -2.26 -1.68 9.15
C PHE A 101 -3.42 -2.40 9.85
N GLY A 102 -3.15 -3.41 10.67
CA GLY A 102 -4.16 -4.07 11.49
C GLY A 102 -4.75 -3.13 12.55
N ALA A 103 -5.95 -3.46 13.03
CA ALA A 103 -6.55 -2.75 14.14
C ALA A 103 -5.67 -2.91 15.40
N GLY A 104 -5.51 -1.83 16.17
CA GLY A 104 -4.59 -1.82 17.30
C GLY A 104 -4.69 -0.56 18.14
N ASN A 105 -3.56 -0.14 18.70
CA ASN A 105 -3.43 1.09 19.48
C ASN A 105 -2.53 2.09 18.73
N GLY A 106 -2.31 3.29 19.28
CA GLY A 106 -1.51 4.32 18.60
C GLY A 106 -0.08 3.91 18.20
N PHE A 107 0.48 2.83 18.75
CA PHE A 107 1.86 2.39 18.50
C PHE A 107 2.00 1.20 17.57
N ILE A 108 1.02 0.29 17.50
CA ILE A 108 1.12 -0.93 16.72
C ILE A 108 -0.25 -1.55 16.42
N GLY A 109 -0.40 -2.11 15.23
CA GLY A 109 -1.49 -3.00 14.85
C GLY A 109 -1.41 -4.36 15.56
N GLN A 110 -2.55 -4.99 15.79
CA GLN A 110 -2.67 -6.23 16.59
C GLN A 110 -3.53 -7.30 15.92
N THR A 111 -4.10 -7.03 14.74
CA THR A 111 -4.97 -7.96 13.99
C THR A 111 -4.50 -8.15 12.55
N GLY A 112 -4.99 -9.19 11.88
CA GLY A 112 -4.72 -9.42 10.45
C GLY A 112 -3.39 -10.10 10.12
N PHE A 113 -2.82 -10.86 11.06
CA PHE A 113 -1.69 -11.76 10.77
C PHE A 113 -2.02 -12.68 9.58
N PHE A 114 -1.04 -12.93 8.71
CA PHE A 114 -1.20 -13.68 7.45
C PHE A 114 -2.25 -13.08 6.48
N LEU A 115 -2.53 -11.77 6.58
CA LEU A 115 -3.67 -11.11 5.94
C LEU A 115 -5.04 -11.71 6.26
N HIS A 116 -5.18 -12.36 7.41
CA HIS A 116 -6.45 -12.95 7.82
C HIS A 116 -7.33 -11.91 8.56
N ASP A 117 -7.71 -10.84 7.86
CA ASP A 117 -8.64 -9.79 8.29
C ASP A 117 -9.17 -9.03 7.06
N THR A 118 -10.28 -8.32 7.22
CA THR A 118 -10.88 -7.44 6.21
C THR A 118 -10.16 -6.09 6.11
N PHE A 119 -9.46 -5.68 7.17
CA PHE A 119 -8.83 -4.35 7.29
C PHE A 119 -9.80 -3.18 7.04
N ALA A 120 -11.06 -3.34 7.46
CA ALA A 120 -12.09 -2.32 7.31
C ALA A 120 -11.74 -0.98 7.99
N ASN A 121 -10.83 -1.00 8.99
CA ASN A 121 -10.30 0.20 9.65
C ASN A 121 -9.55 1.14 8.71
N LEU A 122 -9.06 0.64 7.56
CA LEU A 122 -8.30 1.44 6.60
C LEU A 122 -9.20 2.23 5.64
N GLY A 123 -10.47 1.85 5.49
CA GLY A 123 -11.40 2.52 4.56
C GLY A 123 -10.90 2.56 3.11
N LEU A 124 -10.24 1.49 2.65
CA LEU A 124 -9.64 1.45 1.31
C LEU A 124 -10.70 1.44 0.21
N ASP A 125 -10.45 2.25 -0.83
CA ASP A 125 -11.22 2.26 -2.08
C ASP A 125 -10.72 1.21 -3.11
N ILE A 126 -9.74 0.40 -2.72
CA ILE A 126 -9.14 -0.66 -3.54
C ILE A 126 -9.07 -1.98 -2.76
N PRO A 127 -8.98 -3.14 -3.44
CA PRO A 127 -8.82 -4.42 -2.75
C PRO A 127 -7.58 -4.44 -1.85
N VAL A 128 -7.72 -5.01 -0.65
CA VAL A 128 -6.64 -5.19 0.33
C VAL A 128 -5.41 -5.87 -0.29
N ALA A 129 -5.62 -6.82 -1.20
CA ALA A 129 -4.52 -7.49 -1.90
C ALA A 129 -3.67 -6.53 -2.76
N ALA A 130 -4.30 -5.57 -3.44
CA ALA A 130 -3.58 -4.57 -4.24
C ALA A 130 -2.80 -3.61 -3.33
N PHE A 131 -3.43 -3.16 -2.24
CA PHE A 131 -2.77 -2.32 -1.24
C PHE A 131 -1.62 -3.06 -0.54
N PHE A 132 -1.78 -4.35 -0.23
CA PHE A 132 -0.73 -5.20 0.33
C PHE A 132 0.48 -5.31 -0.59
N ILE A 133 0.26 -5.58 -1.89
CA ILE A 133 1.36 -5.63 -2.87
C ILE A 133 2.08 -4.29 -2.93
N PHE A 134 1.32 -3.18 -2.96
CA PHE A 134 1.88 -1.83 -2.96
C PHE A 134 2.72 -1.57 -1.71
N GLN A 135 2.25 -1.94 -0.53
CA GLN A 135 2.99 -1.70 0.73
C GLN A 135 4.19 -2.64 0.91
N THR A 136 4.12 -3.85 0.36
CA THR A 136 5.21 -4.83 0.40
C THR A 136 6.46 -4.32 -0.31
N VAL A 137 6.32 -3.63 -1.44
CA VAL A 137 7.48 -3.11 -2.18
C VAL A 137 8.17 -1.94 -1.46
N PHE A 138 7.44 -1.16 -0.65
CA PHE A 138 8.05 -0.17 0.26
C PHE A 138 8.76 -0.81 1.44
N ALA A 139 8.17 -1.86 2.04
CA ALA A 139 8.82 -2.62 3.11
C ALA A 139 10.17 -3.21 2.63
N ALA A 140 10.17 -3.78 1.42
CA ALA A 140 11.40 -4.27 0.79
C ALA A 140 12.39 -3.12 0.51
N THR A 141 11.92 -1.96 0.05
CA THR A 141 12.77 -0.78 -0.21
C THR A 141 13.45 -0.27 1.07
N ALA A 142 12.71 -0.21 2.19
CA ALA A 142 13.26 0.20 3.48
C ALA A 142 14.39 -0.74 3.96
N ALA A 143 14.24 -2.05 3.73
CA ALA A 143 15.29 -3.03 3.99
C ALA A 143 16.50 -2.81 3.07
N THR A 144 16.28 -2.67 1.75
CA THR A 144 17.33 -2.54 0.74
C THR A 144 18.21 -1.31 0.95
N ILE A 145 17.68 -0.17 1.41
CA ILE A 145 18.48 1.04 1.71
C ILE A 145 19.69 0.72 2.62
N VAL A 146 19.56 -0.27 3.51
CA VAL A 146 20.62 -0.68 4.43
C VAL A 146 21.65 -1.60 3.77
N SER A 147 21.28 -2.38 2.75
CA SER A 147 22.20 -3.18 1.95
C SER A 147 23.35 -2.34 1.43
N GLY A 148 23.03 -1.20 0.81
CA GLY A 148 24.04 -0.31 0.22
C GLY A 148 25.01 0.28 1.24
N ALA A 149 24.51 0.77 2.37
CA ALA A 149 25.34 1.38 3.40
C ALA A 149 26.25 0.38 4.13
N MET A 150 25.75 -0.85 4.33
CA MET A 150 26.49 -1.94 4.98
C MET A 150 27.19 -2.86 3.97
N ALA A 151 27.30 -2.44 2.71
CA ALA A 151 27.95 -3.21 1.68
C ALA A 151 29.42 -3.49 2.05
N GLU A 152 29.89 -4.70 1.73
CA GLU A 152 31.24 -5.19 2.03
C GLU A 152 31.64 -5.34 3.51
N ARG A 153 30.82 -4.88 4.47
CA ARG A 153 31.13 -4.87 5.92
C ARG A 153 30.36 -5.93 6.71
N THR A 154 29.31 -6.48 6.13
CA THR A 154 28.44 -7.48 6.76
C THR A 154 28.51 -8.82 6.06
N ASN A 155 28.56 -9.89 6.85
CA ASN A 155 28.33 -11.23 6.34
C ASN A 155 26.86 -11.37 5.90
N PHE A 156 26.60 -12.29 4.98
CA PHE A 156 25.28 -12.44 4.36
C PHE A 156 24.21 -12.89 5.36
N SER A 157 24.52 -13.84 6.25
CA SER A 157 23.57 -14.36 7.22
C SER A 157 23.13 -13.32 8.25
N GLY A 158 24.07 -12.49 8.74
CA GLY A 158 23.76 -11.38 9.64
C GLY A 158 22.91 -10.32 8.95
N TYR A 159 23.20 -10.02 7.69
CA TYR A 159 22.36 -9.13 6.88
C TYR A 159 20.94 -9.68 6.70
N LEU A 160 20.79 -10.98 6.40
CA LEU A 160 19.48 -11.59 6.24
C LEU A 160 18.66 -11.56 7.53
N ALA A 161 19.29 -11.82 8.68
CA ALA A 161 18.63 -11.68 9.98
C ALA A 161 18.15 -10.25 10.22
N TYR A 162 18.97 -9.26 9.89
CA TYR A 162 18.59 -7.85 9.93
C TYR A 162 17.38 -7.56 9.02
N SER A 163 17.41 -8.01 7.76
CA SER A 163 16.35 -7.81 6.77
C SER A 163 15.00 -8.34 7.27
N VAL A 164 15.00 -9.54 7.86
CA VAL A 164 13.82 -10.12 8.52
C VAL A 164 13.32 -9.22 9.64
N VAL A 165 14.19 -8.71 10.52
CA VAL A 165 13.79 -7.87 11.66
C VAL A 165 13.19 -6.54 11.20
N ILE A 166 13.80 -5.87 10.21
CA ILE A 166 13.26 -4.59 9.72
C ILE A 166 11.92 -4.79 9.04
N SER A 167 11.76 -5.81 8.19
CA SER A 167 10.50 -6.09 7.50
C SER A 167 9.41 -6.65 8.43
N ALA A 168 9.77 -7.38 9.48
CA ALA A 168 8.83 -7.91 10.46
C ALA A 168 8.31 -6.84 11.42
N PHE A 169 9.19 -5.94 11.88
CA PHE A 169 8.90 -5.16 13.08
C PHE A 169 9.27 -3.69 12.96
N ILE A 170 10.52 -3.35 12.63
CA ILE A 170 10.97 -1.95 12.68
C ILE A 170 10.20 -1.07 11.69
N TYR A 171 10.17 -1.46 10.41
CA TYR A 171 9.44 -0.72 9.37
C TYR A 171 7.92 -0.72 9.64
N PRO A 172 7.25 -1.87 9.88
CA PRO A 172 5.83 -1.91 10.18
C PRO A 172 5.38 -1.04 11.37
N VAL A 173 6.14 -1.03 12.46
CA VAL A 173 5.78 -0.27 13.67
C VAL A 173 5.85 1.23 13.39
N VAL A 174 6.92 1.71 12.75
CA VAL A 174 7.01 3.12 12.36
C VAL A 174 5.94 3.46 11.31
N GLY A 175 5.65 2.53 10.41
CA GLY A 175 4.55 2.62 9.46
C GLY A 175 3.19 2.75 10.11
N HIS A 176 2.96 2.05 11.22
CA HIS A 176 1.72 2.19 11.97
C HIS A 176 1.55 3.60 12.52
N TRP A 177 2.64 4.19 13.04
CA TRP A 177 2.60 5.54 13.61
C TRP A 177 2.14 6.58 12.59
N ILE A 178 2.58 6.45 11.32
CA ILE A 178 2.46 7.49 10.29
C ILE A 178 1.34 7.18 9.29
N TRP A 179 1.25 5.94 8.79
CA TRP A 179 0.30 5.52 7.75
C TRP A 179 -0.80 4.60 8.25
N GLY A 180 -0.61 3.91 9.38
CA GLY A 180 -1.57 2.98 9.96
C GLY A 180 -2.63 3.60 10.89
N GLY A 181 -2.70 4.92 10.98
CA GLY A 181 -3.61 5.62 11.91
C GLY A 181 -3.09 5.72 13.36
N GLY A 182 -1.79 5.54 13.55
CA GLY A 182 -1.14 5.61 14.85
C GLY A 182 -0.96 7.04 15.39
N TRP A 183 -0.14 7.18 16.42
CA TRP A 183 -0.05 8.42 17.21
C TRP A 183 0.48 9.62 16.40
N LEU A 184 1.43 9.43 15.48
CA LEU A 184 1.95 10.52 14.64
C LEU A 184 0.90 10.98 13.62
N ALA A 185 0.18 10.05 13.01
CA ALA A 185 -0.94 10.34 12.13
C ALA A 185 -2.02 11.17 12.86
N ASN A 186 -2.36 10.78 14.09
CA ASN A 186 -3.33 11.50 14.93
C ASN A 186 -2.85 12.88 15.40
N MET A 187 -1.54 13.14 15.38
CA MET A 187 -0.96 14.46 15.60
C MET A 187 -0.88 15.32 14.33
N GLY A 188 -1.31 14.80 13.18
CA GLY A 188 -1.29 15.50 11.89
C GLY A 188 0.05 15.41 11.14
N MET A 189 0.88 14.41 11.44
CA MET A 189 2.09 14.16 10.63
C MET A 189 1.72 13.84 9.19
N VAL A 190 2.40 14.51 8.25
CA VAL A 190 2.23 14.28 6.81
C VAL A 190 3.52 13.69 6.25
N ASP A 191 3.46 12.44 5.83
CA ASP A 191 4.50 11.77 5.04
C ASP A 191 3.82 11.12 3.85
N PHE A 192 3.94 11.71 2.66
CA PHE A 192 3.12 11.30 1.51
C PHE A 192 3.59 9.97 0.90
N ALA A 193 4.89 9.82 0.70
CA ALA A 193 5.48 8.70 -0.04
C ALA A 193 6.68 8.07 0.68
N GLY A 194 6.90 8.41 1.95
CA GLY A 194 7.78 7.67 2.83
C GLY A 194 9.14 8.32 3.03
N SER A 195 9.22 9.65 3.00
CA SER A 195 10.44 10.38 3.37
C SER A 195 10.90 10.00 4.78
N THR A 196 9.97 9.74 5.70
CA THR A 196 10.29 9.24 7.03
C THR A 196 10.19 7.72 7.07
N VAL A 197 9.02 7.17 6.77
CA VAL A 197 8.74 5.74 7.04
C VAL A 197 9.63 4.77 6.25
N VAL A 198 10.10 5.19 5.06
CA VAL A 198 11.00 4.39 4.22
C VAL A 198 12.42 4.93 4.33
N HIS A 199 12.65 6.18 3.91
CA HIS A 199 13.99 6.72 3.75
C HIS A 199 14.67 7.03 5.08
N SER A 200 13.97 7.64 6.04
CA SER A 200 14.56 7.91 7.35
C SER A 200 14.75 6.63 8.15
N VAL A 201 13.75 5.73 8.19
CA VAL A 201 13.88 4.43 8.87
C VAL A 201 15.06 3.62 8.31
N GLY A 202 15.12 3.46 6.98
CA GLY A 202 16.24 2.80 6.32
C GLY A 202 17.56 3.53 6.57
N GLY A 203 17.59 4.86 6.51
CA GLY A 203 18.78 5.67 6.74
C GLY A 203 19.34 5.57 8.16
N TRP A 204 18.48 5.57 9.18
CA TRP A 204 18.90 5.40 10.57
C TRP A 204 19.36 3.99 10.87
N ALA A 205 18.69 2.98 10.30
CA ALA A 205 19.12 1.58 10.41
C ALA A 205 20.46 1.35 9.70
N ALA A 206 20.65 1.95 8.53
CA ALA A 206 21.92 1.98 7.79
C ALA A 206 23.04 2.62 8.63
N LEU A 207 22.78 3.77 9.24
CA LEU A 207 23.75 4.46 10.09
C LEU A 207 24.13 3.60 11.30
N ALA A 208 23.14 3.05 12.01
CA ALA A 208 23.38 2.18 13.16
C ALA A 208 24.24 0.98 12.76
N GLY A 209 23.89 0.32 11.64
CA GLY A 209 24.64 -0.82 11.11
C GLY A 209 26.03 -0.49 10.57
N ALA A 210 26.30 0.76 10.20
CA ALA A 210 27.63 1.21 9.79
C ALA A 210 28.55 1.56 10.96
N ILE A 211 27.98 1.88 12.14
CA ILE A 211 28.70 2.24 13.37
C ILE A 211 29.25 1.02 14.10
N VAL A 212 28.51 -0.10 14.09
CA VAL A 212 28.88 -1.36 14.79
C VAL A 212 29.52 -2.37 13.86
#